data_AF-A0A1U7INB9-F1
#
_entry.id   AF-A0A1U7INB9-F1
#
_cell.length_a   1.000
_cell.length_b   1.000
_cell.length_c   1.000
_cell.angle_alpha   90.00
_cell.angle_beta   90.00
_cell.angle_gamma   90.00
#
_symmetry.space_group_name_H-M   'P 1'
#
loop_
_entity.id
_entity.type
_entity.pdbx_description
1 polymer ?
#
loop_
_entity_poly.entity_id
_entity_poly.type
_entity_poly.pdbx_seq_one_letter_code
_entity_poly.pdbx_strand_id
1 'polypeptide(L)'
;MKKPLSLLLPLLLFSPQIAKAQENPFTPSYQSSQSTAFWQSAQQLVQEQIYLVSRLEKAIASADPTFIRGVRSQLFLHTSAVDRLLRSYYANPVNLCRSVSLGTPINPPTFTNLTTEQLNLYCYLYSSTSTLATLKPIIEGRLVRLGDVQPISPPKIVPLPSPEPPLIGREAKQPIADYSPPVLPAIAISIEATNPLLTTKRLLSQATLLFPLETKFNFPNPLIEDPYNISEAINQLYSPFLSLPNTGIAQILPAEFYHQDAKELRSRLLASRLERFPYPPLAEDGVFLPRLEIQLDNNEFQIVQRGLNYGFIKDLGDIPIENLDNNLSTVTESTKEFFFKYQPPDKLEALQIDRRLFITGKIADVCCIKLFAQAPAVLNHTYLVRTVQFQLPEAVLNNERISKRQRRNLELLLTTPSSDLLIAFRPVSRNPDGSYTVLWRILNRFPDPKIIDLENYVILE
;
A
#
# COMPACT_ATOMS: atom_id res chain seq x y z
N MET A 1 -26.32 -7.50 -53.86
CA MET A 1 -27.68 -6.95 -54.08
C MET A 1 -28.05 -6.11 -52.87
N LYS A 2 -28.33 -4.82 -53.10
CA LYS A 2 -28.74 -3.84 -52.09
C LYS A 2 -30.20 -4.08 -51.69
N LYS A 3 -30.50 -4.14 -50.40
CA LYS A 3 -31.78 -3.70 -49.83
C LYS A 3 -31.55 -3.18 -48.40
N PRO A 4 -31.77 -1.88 -48.13
CA PRO A 4 -32.01 -1.36 -46.81
C PRO A 4 -33.52 -1.42 -46.52
N LEU A 5 -33.92 -1.80 -45.30
CA LEU A 5 -35.29 -1.61 -44.85
C LEU A 5 -35.28 -0.76 -43.57
N SER A 6 -36.04 0.32 -43.68
CA SER A 6 -36.28 1.37 -42.71
C SER A 6 -37.37 0.95 -41.71
N LEU A 7 -37.50 1.77 -40.66
CA LEU A 7 -38.77 2.16 -40.01
C LEU A 7 -39.42 1.15 -39.04
N LEU A 8 -39.41 1.45 -37.73
CA LEU A 8 -40.56 2.06 -37.02
C LEU A 8 -40.36 2.11 -35.49
N LEU A 9 -40.58 3.31 -34.95
CA LEU A 9 -40.95 3.60 -33.55
C LEU A 9 -42.27 2.89 -33.17
N PRO A 10 -42.50 2.66 -31.88
CA PRO A 10 -43.83 2.88 -31.32
C PRO A 10 -43.82 3.91 -30.18
N LEU A 11 -44.63 4.95 -30.39
CA LEU A 11 -45.29 5.72 -29.33
C LEU A 11 -46.12 4.76 -28.46
N LEU A 12 -46.05 4.94 -27.14
CA LEU A 12 -47.12 4.49 -26.23
C LEU A 12 -47.79 5.72 -25.61
N LEU A 13 -49.03 5.95 -26.05
CA LEU A 13 -49.99 6.90 -25.51
C LEU A 13 -50.85 6.21 -24.43
N PHE A 14 -51.04 6.91 -23.31
CA PHE A 14 -52.24 7.05 -22.46
C PHE A 14 -53.18 5.87 -22.16
N SER A 15 -53.54 5.76 -20.87
CA SER A 15 -54.92 5.83 -20.33
C SER A 15 -54.88 5.79 -18.77
N PRO A 16 -55.98 6.03 -18.02
CA PRO A 16 -56.55 7.36 -17.77
C PRO A 16 -56.68 7.67 -16.26
N GLN A 17 -57.12 8.91 -16.02
CA GLN A 17 -57.43 9.53 -14.73
C GLN A 17 -58.54 8.82 -13.95
N ILE A 18 -58.39 8.78 -12.62
CA ILE A 18 -59.52 8.88 -11.68
C ILE A 18 -59.36 10.21 -10.95
N ALA A 19 -60.36 11.06 -11.11
CA ALA A 19 -60.51 12.32 -10.40
C ALA A 19 -61.56 12.18 -9.28
N LYS A 20 -61.26 12.76 -8.12
CA LYS A 20 -62.07 13.73 -7.34
C LYS A 20 -61.88 13.56 -5.84
N ALA A 21 -61.29 14.57 -5.21
CA ALA A 21 -61.95 15.34 -4.15
C ALA A 21 -61.20 16.65 -3.95
N GLN A 22 -61.93 17.74 -4.02
CA GLN A 22 -61.50 19.12 -3.94
C GLN A 22 -61.62 19.60 -2.49
N GLU A 23 -60.90 20.70 -2.20
CA GLU A 23 -61.04 21.63 -1.06
C GLU A 23 -60.04 21.46 0.10
N ASN A 24 -58.90 22.17 0.00
CA ASN A 24 -58.71 23.37 0.83
C ASN A 24 -57.58 24.28 0.28
N PRO A 25 -57.69 25.62 0.43
CA PRO A 25 -56.78 26.58 -0.17
C PRO A 25 -55.65 27.02 0.78
N PHE A 26 -54.48 27.28 0.19
CA PHE A 26 -53.35 28.05 0.73
C PHE A 26 -52.57 27.47 1.93
N THR A 27 -51.42 26.88 1.62
CA THR A 27 -50.11 27.22 2.24
C THR A 27 -48.99 26.87 1.24
N PRO A 28 -48.00 27.74 1.02
CA PRO A 28 -47.02 27.55 -0.06
C PRO A 28 -45.96 26.50 0.35
N SER A 29 -45.96 25.35 -0.32
CA SER A 29 -44.97 24.27 -0.17
C SER A 29 -43.60 24.60 -0.80
N TYR A 30 -43.25 25.89 -0.95
CA TYR A 30 -42.02 26.32 -1.62
C TYR A 30 -40.77 26.08 -0.74
N GLN A 31 -40.93 26.05 0.59
CA GLN A 31 -39.84 25.88 1.54
C GLN A 31 -39.23 24.46 1.57
N SER A 32 -40.00 23.41 1.25
CA SER A 32 -39.47 22.03 1.27
C SER A 32 -38.48 21.79 0.14
N SER A 33 -38.73 22.36 -1.05
CA SER A 33 -37.89 22.17 -2.25
C SER A 33 -36.50 22.80 -2.14
N GLN A 34 -36.39 23.98 -1.52
CA GLN A 34 -35.10 24.66 -1.30
C GLN A 34 -34.26 23.94 -0.25
N SER A 35 -34.90 23.41 0.79
CA SER A 35 -34.23 22.64 1.83
C SER A 35 -33.59 21.36 1.28
N THR A 36 -34.31 20.62 0.43
CA THR A 36 -33.78 19.41 -0.22
C THR A 36 -32.64 19.71 -1.18
N ALA A 37 -32.73 20.81 -1.93
CA ALA A 37 -31.69 21.22 -2.88
C ALA A 37 -30.37 21.62 -2.18
N PHE A 38 -30.46 22.28 -1.01
CA PHE A 38 -29.30 22.61 -0.19
C PHE A 38 -28.56 21.35 0.27
N TRP A 39 -29.28 20.39 0.89
CA TRP A 39 -28.66 19.18 1.44
C TRP A 39 -27.98 18.34 0.37
N GLN A 40 -28.63 18.16 -0.78
CA GLN A 40 -28.05 17.40 -1.89
C GLN A 40 -26.77 18.05 -2.43
N SER A 41 -26.80 19.36 -2.65
CA SER A 41 -25.64 20.11 -3.14
C SER A 41 -24.50 20.12 -2.11
N ALA A 42 -24.83 20.32 -0.84
CA ALA A 42 -23.85 20.32 0.25
C ALA A 42 -23.24 18.93 0.45
N GLN A 43 -24.02 17.85 0.37
CA GLN A 43 -23.53 16.47 0.48
C GLN A 43 -22.50 16.18 -0.61
N GLN A 44 -22.81 16.53 -1.86
CA GLN A 44 -21.89 16.35 -2.98
C GLN A 44 -20.58 17.10 -2.75
N LEU A 45 -20.64 18.38 -2.36
CA LEU A 45 -19.43 19.17 -2.11
C LEU A 45 -18.63 18.67 -0.91
N VAL A 46 -19.27 18.23 0.17
CA VAL A 46 -18.55 17.61 1.31
C VAL A 46 -17.83 16.34 0.86
N GLN A 47 -18.50 15.49 0.08
CA GLN A 47 -17.91 14.27 -0.45
C GLN A 47 -16.72 14.57 -1.39
N GLU A 48 -16.85 15.53 -2.29
CA GLU A 48 -15.77 15.99 -3.17
C GLU A 48 -14.60 16.56 -2.36
N GLN A 49 -14.88 17.31 -1.30
CA GLN A 49 -13.85 17.88 -0.43
C GLN A 49 -13.09 16.82 0.37
N ILE A 50 -13.80 15.79 0.86
CA ILE A 50 -13.19 14.61 1.50
C ILE A 50 -12.18 13.95 0.55
N TYR A 51 -12.55 13.73 -0.72
CA TYR A 51 -11.63 13.19 -1.73
C TYR A 51 -10.46 14.14 -2.04
N LEU A 52 -10.74 15.43 -2.17
CA LEU A 52 -9.74 16.45 -2.45
C LEU A 52 -8.67 16.52 -1.34
N VAL A 53 -9.07 16.46 -0.07
CA VAL A 53 -8.14 16.44 1.08
C VAL A 53 -7.17 15.26 0.97
N SER A 54 -7.66 14.04 0.73
CA SER A 54 -6.81 12.86 0.55
C SER A 54 -5.84 13.00 -0.63
N ARG A 55 -6.32 13.58 -1.75
CA ARG A 55 -5.46 13.86 -2.91
C ARG A 55 -4.43 14.95 -2.66
N LEU A 56 -4.75 15.97 -1.88
CA LEU A 56 -3.83 17.03 -1.48
C LEU A 56 -2.71 16.49 -0.62
N GLU A 57 -3.02 15.63 0.35
CA GLU A 57 -2.00 14.95 1.15
C GLU A 57 -1.05 14.12 0.28
N LYS A 58 -1.60 13.35 -0.68
CA LYS A 58 -0.80 12.63 -1.68
C LYS A 58 0.07 13.58 -2.50
N ALA A 59 -0.47 14.72 -2.93
CA ALA A 59 0.25 15.67 -3.78
C ALA A 59 1.42 16.35 -3.03
N ILE A 60 1.23 16.66 -1.75
CA ILE A 60 2.26 17.23 -0.88
C ILE A 60 3.36 16.21 -0.55
N ALA A 61 3.10 14.92 -0.68
CA ALA A 61 4.13 13.88 -0.57
C ALA A 61 4.75 13.48 -1.91
N SER A 62 4.06 13.72 -3.04
CA SER A 62 4.46 13.27 -4.37
C SER A 62 5.59 14.11 -4.98
N ALA A 63 6.44 13.48 -5.80
CA ALA A 63 7.40 14.15 -6.66
C ALA A 63 6.91 14.33 -8.10
N ASP A 64 5.71 13.81 -8.44
CA ASP A 64 5.15 13.90 -9.78
C ASP A 64 4.48 15.28 -10.03
N PRO A 65 5.06 16.13 -10.90
CA PRO A 65 4.52 17.45 -11.18
C PRO A 65 3.16 17.38 -11.91
N THR A 66 2.88 16.31 -12.66
CA THR A 66 1.62 16.17 -13.39
C THR A 66 0.46 15.89 -12.43
N PHE A 67 0.66 14.98 -11.47
CA PHE A 67 -0.29 14.73 -10.40
C PHE A 67 -0.56 16.00 -9.56
N ILE A 68 0.51 16.73 -9.18
CA ILE A 68 0.36 17.96 -8.39
C ILE A 68 -0.40 19.04 -9.17
N ARG A 69 -0.15 19.22 -10.48
CA ARG A 69 -0.94 20.12 -11.35
C ARG A 69 -2.41 19.72 -11.38
N GLY A 70 -2.69 18.43 -11.50
CA GLY A 70 -4.06 17.90 -11.47
C GLY A 70 -4.77 18.25 -10.16
N VAL A 71 -4.12 18.02 -9.02
CA VAL A 71 -4.68 18.35 -7.70
C VAL A 71 -4.83 19.87 -7.50
N ARG A 72 -3.91 20.70 -8.00
CA ARG A 72 -4.04 22.17 -7.99
C ARG A 72 -5.30 22.61 -8.73
N SER A 73 -5.53 22.08 -9.93
CA SER A 73 -6.71 22.42 -10.74
C SER A 73 -8.00 21.98 -10.04
N GLN A 74 -8.01 20.81 -9.40
CA GLN A 74 -9.16 20.35 -8.62
C GLN A 74 -9.44 21.23 -7.40
N LEU A 75 -8.41 21.64 -6.68
CA LEU A 75 -8.57 22.58 -5.56
C LEU A 75 -9.23 23.88 -6.02
N PHE A 76 -8.80 24.42 -7.16
CA PHE A 76 -9.40 25.64 -7.73
C PHE A 76 -10.86 25.46 -8.17
N LEU A 77 -11.18 24.35 -8.82
CA LEU A 77 -12.56 24.06 -9.24
C LEU A 77 -13.48 23.85 -8.04
N HIS A 78 -13.01 23.11 -7.03
CA HIS A 78 -13.74 22.84 -5.80
C HIS A 78 -14.03 24.11 -5.01
N THR A 79 -13.02 24.96 -4.79
CA THR A 79 -13.21 26.22 -4.07
C THR A 79 -14.20 27.14 -4.78
N SER A 80 -14.18 27.15 -6.12
CA SER A 80 -15.15 27.89 -6.93
C SER A 80 -16.57 27.31 -6.85
N ALA A 81 -16.71 25.99 -6.79
CA ALA A 81 -18.01 25.34 -6.66
C ALA A 81 -18.64 25.63 -5.30
N VAL A 82 -17.86 25.55 -4.21
CA VAL A 82 -18.32 25.92 -2.87
C VAL A 82 -18.68 27.40 -2.80
N ASP A 83 -17.84 28.32 -3.31
CA ASP A 83 -18.14 29.75 -3.28
C ASP A 83 -19.45 30.10 -4.01
N ARG A 84 -19.72 29.47 -5.16
CA ARG A 84 -21.00 29.63 -5.88
C ARG A 84 -22.19 29.15 -5.05
N LEU A 85 -22.10 27.98 -4.42
CA LEU A 85 -23.16 27.49 -3.54
C LEU A 85 -23.39 28.45 -2.38
N LEU A 86 -22.33 28.88 -1.70
CA LEU A 86 -22.48 29.77 -0.55
C LEU A 86 -23.11 31.11 -0.95
N ARG A 87 -22.65 31.71 -2.06
CA ARG A 87 -23.18 32.97 -2.58
C ARG A 87 -24.63 32.89 -3.08
N SER A 88 -25.12 31.72 -3.48
CA SER A 88 -26.52 31.56 -3.87
C SER A 88 -27.47 31.70 -2.68
N TYR A 89 -27.00 31.47 -1.45
CA TYR A 89 -27.79 31.66 -0.24
C TYR A 89 -27.48 32.97 0.48
N TYR A 90 -26.22 33.43 0.46
CA TYR A 90 -25.83 34.68 1.11
C TYR A 90 -24.66 35.37 0.40
N ALA A 91 -24.86 36.62 -0.01
CA ALA A 91 -23.90 37.35 -0.86
C ALA A 91 -22.49 37.51 -0.24
N ASN A 92 -22.38 37.55 1.10
CA ASN A 92 -21.11 37.67 1.81
C ASN A 92 -20.95 36.60 2.90
N PRO A 93 -20.53 35.37 2.53
CA PRO A 93 -20.39 34.24 3.46
C PRO A 93 -19.49 34.56 4.67
N VAL A 94 -18.49 35.42 4.49
CA VAL A 94 -17.54 35.84 5.52
C VAL A 94 -18.26 36.48 6.70
N ASN A 95 -19.17 37.41 6.43
CA ASN A 95 -19.89 38.14 7.49
C ASN A 95 -20.83 37.23 8.26
N LEU A 96 -21.48 36.28 7.56
CA LEU A 96 -22.38 35.32 8.17
C LEU A 96 -21.65 34.35 9.11
N CYS A 97 -20.45 33.91 8.72
CA CYS A 97 -19.69 32.92 9.48
C CYS A 97 -18.66 33.51 10.46
N ARG A 98 -18.47 34.83 10.51
CA ARG A 98 -17.50 35.50 11.39
C ARG A 98 -17.84 35.36 12.89
N SER A 99 -19.12 35.22 13.22
CA SER A 99 -19.61 35.04 14.60
C SER A 99 -19.65 33.58 15.04
N VAL A 100 -19.34 32.64 14.14
CA VAL A 100 -19.45 31.20 14.40
C VAL A 100 -18.14 30.71 14.98
N SER A 101 -18.03 30.72 16.31
CA SER A 101 -16.96 30.00 16.98
C SER A 101 -17.29 28.51 16.97
N LEU A 102 -16.29 27.68 16.67
CA LEU A 102 -16.39 26.22 16.61
C LEU A 102 -17.08 25.66 17.88
N GLY A 103 -18.34 25.22 17.76
CA GLY A 103 -19.07 24.51 18.83
C GLY A 103 -20.24 25.27 19.49
N THR A 104 -20.52 26.52 19.12
CA THR A 104 -21.69 27.25 19.63
C THR A 104 -22.86 27.22 18.64
N PRO A 105 -24.07 26.79 19.05
CA PRO A 105 -25.25 26.83 18.19
C PRO A 105 -25.55 28.26 17.73
N ILE A 106 -25.75 28.45 16.43
CA ILE A 106 -26.07 29.75 15.84
C ILE A 106 -27.59 29.90 15.82
N ASN A 107 -28.13 30.98 16.40
CA ASN A 107 -29.49 31.37 16.08
C ASN A 107 -29.48 32.03 14.69
N PRO A 108 -30.23 31.53 13.70
CA PRO A 108 -30.22 32.09 12.36
C PRO A 108 -30.65 33.56 12.42
N PRO A 109 -29.91 34.48 11.78
CA PRO A 109 -30.41 35.85 11.61
C PRO A 109 -31.75 35.78 10.88
N THR A 110 -32.69 36.66 11.23
CA THR A 110 -34.06 36.71 10.70
C THR A 110 -34.17 36.84 9.17
N PHE A 111 -33.05 37.00 8.47
CA PHE A 111 -32.96 37.21 7.02
C PHE A 111 -32.45 36.00 6.23
N THR A 112 -32.12 34.87 6.89
CA THR A 112 -31.67 33.65 6.18
C THR A 112 -32.77 32.60 6.13
N ASN A 113 -33.03 32.05 4.95
CA ASN A 113 -33.96 30.93 4.75
C ASN A 113 -33.36 29.55 5.15
N LEU A 114 -32.27 29.55 5.92
CA LEU A 114 -31.56 28.34 6.34
C LEU A 114 -31.97 27.94 7.75
N THR A 115 -32.14 26.64 7.99
CA THR A 115 -32.27 26.11 9.36
C THR A 115 -30.95 26.25 10.11
N THR A 116 -30.97 26.08 11.43
CA THR A 116 -29.77 26.11 12.27
C THR A 116 -28.71 25.10 11.81
N GLU A 117 -29.12 23.88 11.48
CA GLU A 117 -28.24 22.82 10.99
C GLU A 117 -27.64 23.17 9.63
N GLN A 118 -28.47 23.72 8.73
CA GLN A 118 -28.02 24.16 7.41
C GLN A 118 -27.03 25.32 7.52
N LEU A 119 -27.28 26.27 8.42
CA LEU A 119 -26.39 27.40 8.68
C LEU A 119 -25.05 26.94 9.29
N ASN A 120 -25.08 25.98 10.21
CA ASN A 120 -23.86 25.37 10.75
C ASN A 120 -23.06 24.68 9.64
N LEU A 121 -23.70 23.84 8.82
CA LEU A 121 -23.06 23.15 7.70
C LEU A 121 -22.50 24.14 6.67
N TYR A 122 -23.24 25.20 6.36
CA TYR A 122 -22.82 26.30 5.49
C TYR A 122 -21.51 26.90 6.00
N CYS A 123 -21.41 27.19 7.30
CA CYS A 123 -20.19 27.76 7.88
C CYS A 123 -19.04 26.77 7.99
N TYR A 124 -19.31 25.47 8.17
CA TYR A 124 -18.28 24.44 8.06
C TYR A 124 -17.70 24.34 6.65
N LEU A 125 -18.55 24.36 5.61
CA LEU A 125 -18.11 24.36 4.21
C LEU A 125 -17.28 25.61 3.88
N TYR A 126 -17.72 26.78 4.32
CA TYR A 126 -16.97 28.03 4.17
C TYR A 126 -15.59 27.94 4.85
N SER A 127 -15.55 27.56 6.12
CA SER A 127 -14.31 27.54 6.93
C SER A 127 -13.31 26.52 6.42
N SER A 128 -13.79 25.32 6.07
CA SER A 128 -12.95 24.25 5.54
C SER A 128 -12.40 24.59 4.16
N THR A 129 -13.20 25.19 3.29
CA THR A 129 -12.75 25.63 1.95
C THR A 129 -11.78 26.81 2.03
N SER A 130 -12.04 27.77 2.93
CA SER A 130 -11.10 28.88 3.17
C SER A 130 -9.76 28.39 3.70
N THR A 131 -9.76 27.34 4.53
CA THR A 131 -8.54 26.72 5.04
C THR A 131 -7.81 25.96 3.93
N LEU A 132 -8.52 25.22 3.07
CA LEU A 132 -7.91 24.56 1.91
C LEU A 132 -7.33 25.55 0.90
N ALA A 133 -7.94 26.72 0.74
CA ALA A 133 -7.45 27.74 -0.18
C ALA A 133 -6.04 28.25 0.19
N THR A 134 -5.65 28.18 1.48
CA THR A 134 -4.30 28.56 1.92
C THR A 134 -3.21 27.61 1.42
N LEU A 135 -3.58 26.39 0.98
CA LEU A 135 -2.65 25.43 0.39
C LEU A 135 -2.24 25.79 -1.03
N LYS A 136 -3.00 26.66 -1.73
CA LYS A 136 -2.71 27.06 -3.11
C LYS A 136 -1.27 27.58 -3.30
N PRO A 137 -0.79 28.60 -2.56
CA PRO A 137 0.59 29.08 -2.70
C PRO A 137 1.64 28.02 -2.37
N ILE A 138 1.34 27.09 -1.46
CA ILE A 138 2.26 25.99 -1.10
C ILE A 138 2.40 25.01 -2.27
N ILE A 139 1.28 24.63 -2.90
CA ILE A 139 1.26 23.74 -4.07
C ILE A 139 1.94 24.42 -5.27
N GLU A 140 1.68 25.71 -5.48
CA GLU A 140 2.32 26.49 -6.55
C GLU A 140 3.83 26.60 -6.33
N GLY A 141 4.27 26.96 -5.12
CA GLY A 141 5.69 26.99 -4.78
C GLY A 141 6.36 25.63 -4.96
N ARG A 142 5.68 24.53 -4.63
CA ARG A 142 6.17 23.18 -4.88
C ARG A 142 6.29 22.87 -6.37
N LEU A 143 5.28 23.22 -7.17
CA LEU A 143 5.32 23.03 -8.63
C LEU A 143 6.45 23.82 -9.28
N VAL A 144 6.76 25.02 -8.78
CA VAL A 144 7.92 25.80 -9.24
C VAL A 144 9.21 25.04 -8.92
N ARG A 145 9.39 24.57 -7.68
CA ARG A 145 10.57 23.79 -7.26
C ARG A 145 10.73 22.47 -8.02
N LEU A 146 9.62 21.86 -8.45
CA LEU A 146 9.63 20.65 -9.28
C LEU A 146 9.70 20.94 -10.78
N GLY A 147 9.42 22.16 -11.21
CA GLY A 147 9.42 22.57 -12.62
C GLY A 147 10.81 22.57 -13.24
N ASP A 148 11.85 22.75 -12.42
CA ASP A 148 13.26 22.62 -12.83
C ASP A 148 13.68 21.15 -13.01
N VAL A 149 12.88 20.21 -12.51
CA VAL A 149 13.06 18.77 -12.75
C VAL A 149 12.28 18.43 -14.02
N GLN A 150 12.84 18.72 -15.19
CA GLN A 150 12.28 18.15 -16.41
C GLN A 150 12.23 16.62 -16.25
N PRO A 151 11.13 15.95 -16.62
CA PRO A 151 11.14 14.51 -16.76
C PRO A 151 12.18 14.21 -17.83
N ILE A 152 13.38 13.79 -17.42
CA ILE A 152 14.37 13.24 -18.33
C ILE A 152 13.61 12.10 -18.99
N SER A 153 13.27 12.26 -20.27
CA SER A 153 12.75 11.14 -21.05
C SER A 153 13.83 10.07 -20.92
N PRO A 154 13.55 8.95 -20.23
CA PRO A 154 14.56 7.94 -20.11
C PRO A 154 14.96 7.58 -21.54
N PRO A 155 16.26 7.43 -21.83
CA PRO A 155 16.66 6.88 -23.11
C PRO A 155 15.82 5.62 -23.35
N LYS A 156 15.47 5.31 -24.61
CA LYS A 156 14.80 4.05 -24.95
C LYS A 156 15.72 2.90 -24.52
N ILE A 157 15.58 2.48 -23.27
CA ILE A 157 16.28 1.34 -22.71
C ILE A 157 15.53 0.15 -23.30
N VAL A 158 16.18 -0.52 -24.25
CA VAL A 158 15.83 -1.90 -24.63
C VAL A 158 15.67 -2.66 -23.31
N PRO A 159 14.57 -3.39 -23.08
CA PRO A 159 14.36 -4.08 -21.81
C PRO A 159 15.62 -4.92 -21.52
N LEU A 160 16.40 -4.49 -20.54
CA LEU A 160 17.53 -5.26 -20.08
C LEU A 160 16.95 -6.58 -19.56
N PRO A 161 17.59 -7.72 -19.84
CA PRO A 161 17.24 -8.96 -19.15
C PRO A 161 17.26 -8.69 -17.64
N SER A 162 16.31 -9.27 -16.91
CA SER A 162 16.21 -9.12 -15.46
C SER A 162 17.59 -9.23 -14.83
N PRO A 163 18.03 -8.23 -14.03
CA PRO A 163 19.39 -8.20 -13.52
C PRO A 163 19.68 -9.50 -12.77
N GLU A 164 20.76 -10.18 -13.14
CA GLU A 164 21.24 -11.33 -12.38
C GLU A 164 21.42 -10.90 -10.92
N PRO A 165 21.07 -11.77 -9.96
CA PRO A 165 21.24 -11.43 -8.56
C PRO A 165 22.71 -11.07 -8.28
N PRO A 166 22.96 -9.99 -7.52
CA PRO A 166 24.32 -9.53 -7.27
C PRO A 166 25.14 -10.63 -6.58
N LEU A 167 26.35 -10.86 -7.10
CA LEU A 167 27.34 -11.75 -6.49
C LEU A 167 28.05 -10.99 -5.38
N ILE A 168 27.93 -11.48 -4.15
CA ILE A 168 28.53 -10.85 -2.98
C ILE A 168 30.00 -11.24 -2.92
N GLY A 169 30.87 -10.28 -2.56
CA GLY A 169 32.31 -10.53 -2.44
C GLY A 169 33.09 -10.55 -3.76
N ARG A 170 32.46 -10.18 -4.88
CA ARG A 170 33.16 -9.88 -6.14
C ARG A 170 33.25 -8.37 -6.32
N GLU A 171 34.37 -7.91 -6.89
CA GLU A 171 34.49 -6.51 -7.28
C GLU A 171 33.33 -6.16 -8.23
N ALA A 172 32.57 -5.13 -7.88
CA ALA A 172 31.49 -4.65 -8.72
C ALA A 172 32.06 -4.30 -10.09
N LYS A 173 31.42 -4.82 -11.15
CA LYS A 173 31.81 -4.45 -12.52
C LYS A 173 31.73 -2.94 -12.63
N GLN A 174 32.84 -2.33 -13.03
CA GLN A 174 32.86 -0.90 -13.33
C GLN A 174 31.80 -0.64 -14.40
N PRO A 175 30.92 0.35 -14.21
CA PRO A 175 29.89 0.66 -15.18
C PRO A 175 30.55 0.95 -16.54
N ILE A 176 30.07 0.29 -17.59
CA ILE A 176 30.63 0.40 -18.96
C ILE A 176 30.40 1.82 -19.53
N ALA A 177 29.56 2.63 -18.90
CA ALA A 177 29.26 4.00 -19.28
C ALA A 177 29.20 4.90 -18.04
N ASP A 178 29.46 6.19 -18.21
CA ASP A 178 29.27 7.27 -17.22
C ASP A 178 27.79 7.54 -16.93
N TYR A 179 27.01 6.48 -16.67
CA TYR A 179 25.63 6.62 -16.28
C TYR A 179 25.56 7.10 -14.83
N SER A 180 25.30 8.40 -14.66
CA SER A 180 24.88 8.95 -13.38
C SER A 180 23.36 8.74 -13.26
N PRO A 181 22.87 7.83 -12.39
CA PRO A 181 21.44 7.67 -12.19
C PRO A 181 20.81 9.00 -11.79
N PRO A 182 19.61 9.33 -12.29
CA PRO A 182 18.96 10.58 -11.92
C PRO A 182 18.78 10.63 -10.40
N VAL A 183 19.33 11.67 -9.78
CA VAL A 183 19.21 11.87 -8.33
C VAL A 183 17.75 12.14 -8.01
N LEU A 184 17.09 11.18 -7.37
CA LEU A 184 15.72 11.35 -6.90
C LEU A 184 15.63 12.58 -5.99
N PRO A 185 14.59 13.42 -6.08
CA PRO A 185 14.49 14.61 -5.24
C PRO A 185 14.29 14.20 -3.76
N ALA A 186 14.96 14.88 -2.82
CA ALA A 186 14.73 14.70 -1.38
C ALA A 186 13.67 15.72 -0.94
N ILE A 187 12.40 15.40 -1.12
CA ILE A 187 11.31 16.35 -0.87
C ILE A 187 10.71 16.10 0.50
N ALA A 188 10.96 17.03 1.42
CA ALA A 188 10.35 17.00 2.74
C ALA A 188 8.86 17.35 2.62
N ILE A 189 8.02 16.70 3.44
CA ILE A 189 6.63 17.09 3.59
C ILE A 189 6.63 18.50 4.20
N SER A 190 5.93 19.45 3.57
CA SER A 190 5.87 20.82 4.08
C SER A 190 5.03 20.84 5.37
N ILE A 191 5.67 21.19 6.49
CA ILE A 191 4.99 21.38 7.78
C ILE A 191 3.87 22.43 7.64
N GLU A 192 4.11 23.48 6.83
CA GLU A 192 3.13 24.53 6.53
C GLU A 192 1.86 24.00 5.87
N ALA A 193 1.95 22.88 5.13
CA ALA A 193 0.81 22.25 4.47
C ALA A 193 0.02 21.31 5.39
N THR A 194 0.65 20.82 6.47
CA THR A 194 0.08 19.78 7.34
C THR A 194 -1.05 20.34 8.21
N ASN A 195 -0.85 21.52 8.80
CA ASN A 195 -1.84 22.14 9.69
C ASN A 195 -3.17 22.48 8.99
N PRO A 196 -3.19 23.10 7.79
CA PRO A 196 -4.45 23.35 7.07
C PRO A 196 -5.19 22.06 6.71
N LEU A 197 -4.48 20.98 6.34
CA LEU A 197 -5.10 19.69 6.02
C LEU A 197 -5.74 19.05 7.26
N LEU A 198 -5.03 18.99 8.39
CA LEU A 198 -5.57 18.48 9.66
C LEU A 198 -6.79 19.29 10.12
N THR A 199 -6.70 20.61 10.05
CA THR A 199 -7.80 21.51 10.39
C THR A 199 -9.02 21.26 9.50
N THR A 200 -8.81 21.11 8.19
CA THR A 200 -9.87 20.79 7.23
C THR A 200 -10.52 19.45 7.53
N LYS A 201 -9.74 18.39 7.83
CA LYS A 201 -10.28 17.08 8.21
C LYS A 201 -11.20 17.17 9.43
N ARG A 202 -10.80 17.92 10.46
CA ARG A 202 -11.61 18.15 11.66
C ARG A 202 -12.91 18.91 11.35
N LEU A 203 -12.85 19.90 10.46
CA LEU A 203 -14.05 20.64 10.03
C LEU A 203 -15.00 19.75 9.24
N LEU A 204 -14.48 18.89 8.35
CA LEU A 204 -15.27 17.95 7.56
C LEU A 204 -15.91 16.87 8.43
N SER A 205 -15.20 16.32 9.42
CA SER A 205 -15.80 15.35 10.34
C SER A 205 -16.97 15.95 11.11
N GLN A 206 -16.85 17.19 11.58
CA GLN A 206 -17.95 17.92 12.21
C GLN A 206 -19.11 18.19 11.23
N ALA A 207 -18.81 18.59 10.00
CA ALA A 207 -19.81 18.80 8.96
C ALA A 207 -20.63 17.53 8.67
N THR A 208 -19.97 16.37 8.60
CA THR A 208 -20.64 15.09 8.28
C THR A 208 -21.67 14.68 9.34
N LEU A 209 -21.47 15.09 10.61
CA LEU A 209 -22.42 14.82 11.71
C LEU A 209 -23.70 15.65 11.63
N LEU A 210 -23.73 16.72 10.82
CA LEU A 210 -24.90 17.58 10.66
C LEU A 210 -25.88 17.09 9.58
N PHE A 211 -25.47 16.11 8.76
CA PHE A 211 -26.34 15.55 7.73
C PHE A 211 -27.38 14.60 8.35
N PRO A 212 -28.54 14.41 7.70
CA PRO A 212 -29.51 13.38 8.10
C PRO A 212 -28.86 12.00 8.20
N LEU A 213 -29.31 11.17 9.16
CA LEU A 213 -28.71 9.87 9.50
C LEU A 213 -28.59 8.87 8.33
N GLU A 214 -29.38 9.04 7.29
CA GLU A 214 -29.37 8.20 6.08
C GLU A 214 -28.21 8.53 5.13
N THR A 215 -27.53 9.65 5.34
CA THR A 215 -26.45 10.15 4.48
C THR A 215 -25.17 9.36 4.73
N LYS A 216 -24.68 8.66 3.70
CA LYS A 216 -23.39 7.95 3.74
C LYS A 216 -22.32 8.74 3.00
N PHE A 217 -21.18 8.94 3.66
CA PHE A 217 -19.97 9.49 3.05
C PHE A 217 -18.94 8.38 2.84
N ASN A 218 -18.31 8.36 1.67
CA ASN A 218 -17.21 7.47 1.36
C ASN A 218 -15.89 8.18 1.68
N PHE A 219 -15.24 7.79 2.76
CA PHE A 219 -13.92 8.32 3.09
C PHE A 219 -12.87 7.51 2.34
N PRO A 220 -12.11 8.10 1.39
CA PRO A 220 -10.96 7.43 0.84
C PRO A 220 -10.01 7.12 2.00
N ASN A 221 -9.57 5.86 2.11
CA ASN A 221 -8.69 5.43 3.19
C ASN A 221 -7.59 6.48 3.42
N PRO A 222 -7.39 6.92 4.68
CA PRO A 222 -6.32 7.85 4.98
C PRO A 222 -5.00 7.24 4.48
N LEU A 223 -4.04 8.09 4.11
CA LEU A 223 -2.65 7.69 3.82
C LEU A 223 -1.94 6.94 4.98
N ILE A 224 -2.66 6.63 6.05
CA ILE A 224 -2.19 6.11 7.34
C ILE A 224 -2.88 4.78 7.69
N GLU A 225 -4.04 4.43 7.09
CA GLU A 225 -4.52 3.05 7.18
C GLU A 225 -3.96 2.27 6.00
N ASP A 226 -3.04 1.39 6.33
CA ASP A 226 -2.48 0.42 5.43
C ASP A 226 -3.63 -0.36 4.75
N PRO A 227 -3.88 -0.19 3.44
CA PRO A 227 -4.93 -0.92 2.75
C PRO A 227 -4.66 -2.44 2.74
N TYR A 228 -3.47 -2.85 3.17
CA TYR A 228 -3.05 -4.23 3.33
C TYR A 228 -3.10 -4.71 4.80
N ASN A 229 -3.70 -3.92 5.70
CA ASN A 229 -4.04 -4.41 7.03
C ASN A 229 -5.18 -5.44 6.93
N ILE A 230 -4.97 -6.58 7.57
CA ILE A 230 -5.97 -7.64 7.65
C ILE A 230 -7.14 -7.13 8.49
N SER A 231 -8.35 -7.17 7.91
CA SER A 231 -9.56 -6.71 8.59
C SER A 231 -9.78 -7.46 9.91
N GLU A 232 -10.31 -6.76 10.91
CA GLU A 232 -10.60 -7.35 12.23
C GLU A 232 -11.54 -8.57 12.14
N ALA A 233 -12.49 -8.56 11.20
CA ALA A 233 -13.39 -9.69 10.96
C ALA A 233 -12.63 -10.98 10.54
N ILE A 234 -11.58 -10.85 9.72
CA ILE A 234 -10.74 -12.00 9.33
C ILE A 234 -9.94 -12.50 10.54
N ASN A 235 -9.40 -11.59 11.36
CA ASN A 235 -8.67 -11.98 12.58
C ASN A 235 -9.57 -12.72 13.57
N GLN A 236 -10.82 -12.28 13.75
CA GLN A 236 -11.80 -12.97 14.59
C GLN A 236 -12.16 -14.35 14.04
N LEU A 237 -12.37 -14.47 12.73
CA LEU A 237 -12.70 -15.74 12.06
C LEU A 237 -11.62 -16.81 12.29
N TYR A 238 -10.34 -16.42 12.20
CA TYR A 238 -9.22 -17.35 12.39
C TYR A 238 -8.62 -17.31 13.80
N SER A 239 -9.26 -16.66 14.76
CA SER A 239 -8.77 -16.55 16.14
C SER A 239 -8.45 -17.90 16.79
N PRO A 240 -9.17 -19.03 16.55
CA PRO A 240 -8.77 -20.32 17.11
C PRO A 240 -7.41 -20.79 16.59
N PHE A 241 -7.15 -20.63 15.29
CA PHE A 241 -5.86 -20.96 14.68
C PHE A 241 -4.75 -20.04 15.20
N LEU A 242 -5.02 -18.73 15.26
CA LEU A 242 -4.05 -17.72 15.70
C LEU A 242 -3.69 -17.83 17.20
N SER A 243 -4.49 -18.55 17.97
CA SER A 243 -4.16 -18.87 19.37
C SER A 243 -3.07 -19.94 19.52
N LEU A 244 -2.73 -20.65 18.43
CA LEU A 244 -1.68 -21.66 18.43
C LEU A 244 -0.27 -21.02 18.41
N PRO A 245 0.73 -21.65 19.03
CA PRO A 245 2.09 -21.11 19.07
C PRO A 245 2.72 -21.08 17.67
N ASN A 246 3.53 -20.04 17.42
CA ASN A 246 4.22 -19.80 16.15
C ASN A 246 3.31 -19.81 14.92
N THR A 247 2.09 -19.30 15.07
CA THR A 247 1.17 -19.08 13.96
C THR A 247 1.01 -17.60 13.69
N GLY A 248 0.56 -17.28 12.49
CA GLY A 248 0.11 -15.94 12.17
C GLY A 248 -0.71 -15.91 10.91
N ILE A 249 -1.13 -14.71 10.58
CA ILE A 249 -1.87 -14.39 9.37
C ILE A 249 -1.19 -13.21 8.68
N ALA A 250 -1.13 -13.26 7.36
CA ALA A 250 -0.45 -12.25 6.57
C ALA A 250 -1.14 -12.05 5.22
N GLN A 251 -0.91 -10.89 4.61
CA GLN A 251 -1.24 -10.63 3.22
C GLN A 251 0.02 -10.77 2.36
N ILE A 252 -0.02 -11.66 1.37
CA ILE A 252 1.02 -11.86 0.38
C ILE A 252 0.70 -10.99 -0.83
N LEU A 253 1.60 -10.03 -1.10
CA LEU A 253 1.40 -9.02 -2.13
C LEU A 253 2.02 -9.44 -3.48
N PRO A 254 1.50 -8.91 -4.61
CA PRO A 254 2.10 -9.11 -5.93
C PRO A 254 3.54 -8.59 -6.01
N ALA A 255 4.39 -9.21 -6.82
CA ALA A 255 5.78 -8.81 -7.02
C ALA A 255 5.87 -7.36 -7.57
N GLU A 256 4.91 -6.96 -8.41
CA GLU A 256 4.79 -5.61 -8.95
C GLU A 256 4.56 -4.55 -7.86
N PHE A 257 4.01 -4.95 -6.72
CA PHE A 257 3.88 -4.06 -5.57
C PHE A 257 5.25 -3.65 -5.04
N TYR A 258 6.22 -4.58 -5.00
CA TYR A 258 7.57 -4.32 -4.51
C TYR A 258 8.51 -3.78 -5.58
N HIS A 259 8.23 -4.04 -6.86
CA HIS A 259 8.99 -3.48 -7.97
C HIS A 259 8.81 -1.97 -8.04
N GLN A 260 9.95 -1.26 -8.02
CA GLN A 260 9.98 0.16 -8.28
C GLN A 260 9.97 0.36 -9.79
N ASP A 261 8.96 1.04 -10.33
CA ASP A 261 9.05 1.51 -11.70
C ASP A 261 10.18 2.55 -11.76
N ALA A 262 11.22 2.26 -12.53
CA ALA A 262 12.36 3.16 -12.73
C ALA A 262 11.93 4.54 -13.28
N LYS A 263 10.70 4.65 -13.82
CA LYS A 263 10.11 5.88 -14.34
C LYS A 263 9.39 6.72 -13.28
N GLU A 264 9.04 6.15 -12.12
CA GLU A 264 8.35 6.89 -11.06
C GLU A 264 9.35 7.70 -10.22
N LEU A 265 9.31 9.04 -10.36
CA LEU A 265 10.03 9.94 -9.48
C LEU A 265 9.43 9.82 -8.06
N ARG A 266 10.23 9.37 -7.09
CA ARG A 266 9.85 9.38 -5.67
C ARG A 266 10.74 10.30 -4.85
N SER A 267 10.17 10.83 -3.76
CA SER A 267 10.97 11.48 -2.73
C SER A 267 11.90 10.46 -2.06
N ARG A 268 13.20 10.80 -1.96
CA ARG A 268 14.19 10.04 -1.16
C ARG A 268 13.87 10.00 0.33
N LEU A 269 13.06 10.95 0.82
CA LEU A 269 12.69 11.04 2.23
C LEU A 269 11.49 10.15 2.60
N LEU A 270 10.80 9.59 1.59
CA LEU A 270 9.79 8.58 1.85
C LEU A 270 10.47 7.22 1.92
N ALA A 271 10.10 6.43 2.93
CA ALA A 271 10.53 5.04 3.05
C ALA A 271 10.13 4.20 1.83
N SER A 272 10.96 3.22 1.46
CA SER A 272 10.68 2.30 0.35
C SER A 272 9.36 1.55 0.56
N ARG A 273 8.75 1.05 -0.53
CA ARG A 273 7.53 0.22 -0.38
C ARG A 273 7.82 -0.98 0.53
N LEU A 274 9.02 -1.56 0.42
CA LEU A 274 9.49 -2.60 1.31
C LEU A 274 9.67 -2.14 2.75
N GLU A 275 10.20 -0.94 3.00
CA GLU A 275 10.33 -0.41 4.37
C GLU A 275 8.98 -0.10 5.01
N ARG A 276 8.02 0.38 4.21
CA ARG A 276 6.67 0.69 4.68
C ARG A 276 5.81 -0.56 4.87
N PHE A 277 5.98 -1.53 3.98
CA PHE A 277 5.23 -2.78 3.94
C PHE A 277 6.23 -3.94 3.90
N PRO A 278 6.98 -4.17 4.99
CA PRO A 278 7.95 -5.25 5.03
C PRO A 278 7.25 -6.60 4.99
N TYR A 279 7.98 -7.64 4.58
CA TYR A 279 7.44 -8.99 4.65
C TYR A 279 7.07 -9.36 6.09
N PRO A 280 6.01 -10.18 6.29
CA PRO A 280 5.50 -10.52 7.61
C PRO A 280 6.60 -11.12 8.50
N PRO A 281 6.77 -10.66 9.75
CA PRO A 281 7.71 -11.30 10.66
C PRO A 281 7.21 -12.69 11.05
N LEU A 282 8.13 -13.63 11.19
CA LEU A 282 7.86 -15.02 11.60
C LEU A 282 8.12 -15.26 13.09
N ALA A 283 8.78 -14.32 13.76
CA ALA A 283 9.05 -14.36 15.19
C ALA A 283 8.73 -12.99 15.81
N GLU A 284 8.26 -12.99 17.05
CA GLU A 284 7.92 -11.77 17.78
C GLU A 284 9.16 -11.13 18.44
N ASP A 285 10.12 -11.95 18.88
CA ASP A 285 11.28 -11.49 19.66
C ASP A 285 12.61 -12.08 19.15
N GLY A 286 13.65 -11.23 19.09
CA GLY A 286 15.01 -11.65 18.74
C GLY A 286 15.90 -10.52 18.22
N VAL A 287 17.22 -10.72 18.23
CA VAL A 287 18.19 -9.80 17.58
C VAL A 287 18.02 -9.83 16.05
N PHE A 288 17.59 -10.96 15.52
CA PHE A 288 17.29 -11.18 14.10
C PHE A 288 15.85 -11.63 13.95
N LEU A 289 15.08 -10.94 13.10
CA LEU A 289 13.66 -11.20 12.88
C LEU A 289 13.48 -11.80 11.48
N PRO A 290 13.39 -13.13 11.36
CA PRO A 290 13.14 -13.78 10.08
C PRO A 290 11.76 -13.38 9.55
N ARG A 291 11.65 -13.25 8.23
CA ARG A 291 10.41 -12.79 7.57
C ARG A 291 9.87 -13.81 6.59
N LEU A 292 8.56 -13.85 6.39
CA LEU A 292 7.92 -14.64 5.36
C LEU A 292 8.10 -13.94 4.01
N GLU A 293 9.30 -14.03 3.45
CA GLU A 293 9.69 -13.38 2.19
C GLU A 293 9.08 -14.11 0.98
N ILE A 294 7.76 -14.13 0.90
CA ILE A 294 6.99 -14.70 -0.21
C ILE A 294 6.24 -13.56 -0.91
N GLN A 295 6.27 -13.57 -2.23
CA GLN A 295 5.50 -12.67 -3.09
C GLN A 295 4.71 -13.47 -4.12
N LEU A 296 3.76 -12.83 -4.79
CA LEU A 296 3.02 -13.42 -5.90
C LEU A 296 3.59 -12.91 -7.24
N ASP A 297 4.17 -13.78 -8.05
CA ASP A 297 4.64 -13.45 -9.40
C ASP A 297 3.94 -14.37 -10.41
N ASN A 298 3.28 -13.80 -11.42
CA ASN A 298 2.53 -14.56 -12.44
C ASN A 298 1.59 -15.64 -11.88
N ASN A 299 0.92 -15.36 -10.75
CA ASN A 299 0.03 -16.29 -10.03
C ASN A 299 0.76 -17.53 -9.44
N GLU A 300 2.05 -17.42 -9.18
CA GLU A 300 2.85 -18.37 -8.41
C GLU A 300 3.35 -17.70 -7.13
N PHE A 301 3.28 -18.43 -6.01
CA PHE A 301 4.01 -18.05 -4.81
C PHE A 301 5.49 -18.21 -5.06
N GLN A 302 6.26 -17.15 -4.86
CA GLN A 302 7.69 -17.12 -5.09
C GLN A 302 8.41 -16.67 -3.83
N ILE A 303 9.43 -17.43 -3.43
CA ILE A 303 10.35 -17.04 -2.36
C ILE A 303 11.25 -15.93 -2.90
N VAL A 304 11.25 -14.80 -2.21
CA VAL A 304 12.02 -13.63 -2.56
C VAL A 304 13.46 -13.84 -2.13
N GLN A 305 14.34 -13.93 -3.11
CA GLN A 305 15.74 -14.24 -2.84
C GLN A 305 16.59 -12.96 -2.86
N ARG A 306 16.70 -12.29 -1.71
CA ARG A 306 17.51 -11.07 -1.54
C ARG A 306 18.80 -11.36 -0.79
N GLY A 307 19.91 -10.74 -1.22
CA GLY A 307 21.22 -11.00 -0.62
C GLY A 307 21.57 -12.50 -0.70
N LEU A 308 21.75 -13.13 0.45
CA LEU A 308 21.96 -14.58 0.57
C LEU A 308 20.71 -15.35 1.00
N ASN A 309 19.54 -14.71 1.12
CA ASN A 309 18.31 -15.41 1.46
C ASN A 309 17.90 -16.31 0.30
N TYR A 310 17.52 -17.54 0.62
CA TYR A 310 16.96 -18.48 -0.33
C TYR A 310 16.07 -19.49 0.39
N GLY A 311 15.43 -20.34 -0.39
CA GLY A 311 14.60 -21.40 0.14
C GLY A 311 13.95 -22.18 -0.99
N PHE A 312 13.10 -23.11 -0.58
CA PHE A 312 12.34 -23.94 -1.50
C PHE A 312 10.93 -24.19 -0.96
N ILE A 313 10.00 -24.32 -1.90
CA ILE A 313 8.58 -24.48 -1.64
C ILE A 313 8.07 -25.78 -2.29
N LYS A 314 7.17 -26.45 -1.58
CA LYS A 314 6.46 -27.63 -2.05
C LYS A 314 4.96 -27.49 -1.78
N ASP A 315 4.15 -27.57 -2.82
CA ASP A 315 2.70 -27.72 -2.69
C ASP A 315 2.39 -29.13 -2.16
N LEU A 316 1.67 -29.22 -1.04
CA LEU A 316 1.19 -30.45 -0.44
C LEU A 316 -0.27 -30.78 -0.82
N GLY A 317 -0.96 -29.87 -1.53
CA GLY A 317 -2.36 -30.00 -1.89
C GLY A 317 -3.30 -29.57 -0.76
N ASP A 318 -4.53 -30.08 -0.79
CA ASP A 318 -5.57 -29.75 0.18
C ASP A 318 -5.41 -30.53 1.51
N ILE A 319 -4.32 -30.23 2.23
CA ILE A 319 -4.08 -30.74 3.58
C ILE A 319 -4.29 -29.57 4.55
N PRO A 320 -5.23 -29.63 5.51
CA PRO A 320 -5.39 -28.55 6.49
C PRO A 320 -4.07 -28.27 7.24
N ILE A 321 -3.74 -26.99 7.40
CA ILE A 321 -2.46 -26.57 8.00
C ILE A 321 -2.37 -26.97 9.49
N GLU A 322 -3.51 -27.12 10.14
CA GLU A 322 -3.68 -27.57 11.52
C GLU A 322 -3.25 -29.03 11.71
N ASN A 323 -3.41 -29.84 10.65
CA ASN A 323 -3.09 -31.27 10.67
C ASN A 323 -1.60 -31.54 10.42
N LEU A 324 -0.82 -30.52 10.06
CA LEU A 324 0.63 -30.66 9.91
C LEU A 324 1.31 -30.67 11.28
N ASP A 325 1.93 -31.80 11.59
CA ASP A 325 2.73 -31.99 12.79
C ASP A 325 4.22 -31.70 12.53
N ASN A 326 4.98 -31.51 13.60
CA ASN A 326 6.41 -31.20 13.50
C ASN A 326 7.23 -32.34 12.87
N ASN A 327 6.69 -33.56 12.72
CA ASN A 327 7.35 -34.68 12.06
C ASN A 327 6.86 -34.91 10.62
N LEU A 328 5.96 -34.06 10.11
CA LEU A 328 5.39 -34.14 8.76
C LEU A 328 4.84 -35.54 8.42
N SER A 329 4.11 -36.16 9.35
CA SER A 329 3.57 -37.52 9.21
C SER A 329 2.64 -37.70 7.99
N THR A 330 1.97 -36.64 7.57
CA THR A 330 1.04 -36.62 6.42
C THR A 330 1.75 -36.35 5.08
N VAL A 331 3.06 -36.09 5.08
CA VAL A 331 3.85 -35.76 3.90
C VAL A 331 4.61 -36.99 3.41
N THR A 332 4.81 -37.12 2.09
CA THR A 332 5.60 -38.21 1.50
C THR A 332 6.99 -38.30 2.12
N GLU A 333 7.46 -39.51 2.40
CA GLU A 333 8.75 -39.74 3.08
C GLU A 333 9.93 -39.08 2.36
N SER A 334 9.97 -39.08 1.03
CA SER A 334 11.03 -38.42 0.26
C SER A 334 11.08 -36.91 0.50
N THR A 335 9.93 -36.24 0.43
CA THR A 335 9.81 -34.79 0.73
C THR A 335 10.22 -34.51 2.16
N LYS A 336 9.72 -35.29 3.12
CA LYS A 336 10.10 -35.17 4.53
C LYS A 336 11.61 -35.31 4.71
N GLU A 337 12.20 -36.38 4.19
CA GLU A 337 13.63 -36.66 4.28
C GLU A 337 14.46 -35.49 3.76
N PHE A 338 14.13 -34.96 2.59
CA PHE A 338 14.83 -33.81 2.02
C PHE A 338 14.73 -32.58 2.93
N PHE A 339 13.51 -32.21 3.35
CA PHE A 339 13.27 -31.03 4.17
C PHE A 339 13.93 -31.10 5.55
N PHE A 340 14.15 -32.28 6.12
CA PHE A 340 14.86 -32.43 7.40
C PHE A 340 16.37 -32.59 7.26
N LYS A 341 16.84 -33.29 6.23
CA LYS A 341 18.27 -33.60 6.06
C LYS A 341 19.07 -32.52 5.35
N TYR A 342 18.41 -31.62 4.63
CA TYR A 342 19.10 -30.52 3.96
C TYR A 342 19.89 -29.66 4.97
N GLN A 343 21.13 -29.32 4.62
CA GLN A 343 22.04 -28.51 5.42
C GLN A 343 22.59 -27.38 4.54
N PRO A 344 22.36 -26.11 4.91
CA PRO A 344 22.96 -24.97 4.23
C PRO A 344 24.50 -25.09 4.21
N PRO A 345 25.17 -24.79 3.08
CA PRO A 345 26.62 -24.66 3.05
C PRO A 345 27.13 -23.59 4.02
N ASP A 346 28.36 -23.74 4.50
CA ASP A 346 28.98 -22.83 5.48
C ASP A 346 29.95 -21.80 4.86
N LYS A 347 30.16 -21.85 3.54
CA LYS A 347 31.00 -20.92 2.79
C LYS A 347 30.18 -19.99 1.91
N LEU A 348 30.60 -18.73 1.79
CA LEU A 348 29.88 -17.71 1.03
C LEU A 348 29.66 -18.09 -0.44
N GLU A 349 30.71 -18.51 -1.16
CA GLU A 349 30.58 -18.91 -2.58
C GLU A 349 29.67 -20.13 -2.74
N ALA A 350 29.75 -21.10 -1.81
CA ALA A 350 28.91 -22.29 -1.84
C ALA A 350 27.42 -21.95 -1.60
N LEU A 351 27.13 -21.04 -0.68
CA LEU A 351 25.77 -20.50 -0.47
C LEU A 351 25.22 -19.81 -1.71
N GLN A 352 26.05 -19.02 -2.41
CA GLN A 352 25.65 -18.36 -3.66
C GLN A 352 25.37 -19.37 -4.78
N ILE A 353 26.17 -20.43 -4.88
CA ILE A 353 25.94 -21.53 -5.83
C ILE A 353 24.61 -22.21 -5.50
N ASP A 354 24.41 -22.59 -4.25
CA ASP A 354 23.22 -23.33 -3.82
C ASP A 354 21.93 -22.51 -4.04
N ARG A 355 21.96 -21.23 -3.68
CA ARG A 355 20.91 -20.26 -4.00
C ARG A 355 20.55 -20.27 -5.49
N ARG A 356 21.55 -20.18 -6.39
CA ARG A 356 21.32 -20.22 -7.84
C ARG A 356 20.72 -21.53 -8.32
N LEU A 357 21.10 -22.65 -7.71
CA LEU A 357 20.55 -23.96 -8.05
C LEU A 357 19.04 -24.01 -7.75
N PHE A 358 18.58 -23.44 -6.63
CA PHE A 358 17.15 -23.31 -6.31
C PHE A 358 16.41 -22.34 -7.25
N ILE A 359 17.00 -21.19 -7.60
CA ILE A 359 16.40 -20.23 -8.57
C ILE A 359 16.17 -20.91 -9.91
N THR A 360 17.19 -21.60 -10.40
CA THR A 360 17.19 -22.17 -11.75
C THR A 360 16.48 -23.52 -11.83
N GLY A 361 16.02 -24.07 -10.70
CA GLY A 361 15.40 -25.39 -10.63
C GLY A 361 16.36 -26.54 -10.96
N LYS A 362 17.68 -26.29 -11.00
CA LYS A 362 18.71 -27.28 -11.36
C LYS A 362 19.01 -28.30 -10.26
N ILE A 363 18.41 -28.14 -9.07
CA ILE A 363 18.47 -29.13 -7.98
C ILE A 363 17.64 -30.37 -8.30
N ALA A 364 16.68 -30.26 -9.23
CA ALA A 364 15.85 -31.38 -9.66
C ALA A 364 16.66 -32.60 -10.20
N ASP A 365 17.94 -32.41 -10.56
CA ASP A 365 18.81 -33.47 -11.05
C ASP A 365 19.68 -34.15 -9.96
N VAL A 366 19.69 -33.62 -8.72
CA VAL A 366 20.54 -34.17 -7.62
C VAL A 366 19.75 -35.12 -6.71
N CYS A 367 18.42 -35.05 -6.71
CA CYS A 367 17.55 -35.98 -5.98
C CYS A 367 16.16 -36.02 -6.64
N CYS A 368 15.42 -37.12 -6.44
CA CYS A 368 14.16 -37.48 -7.11
C CYS A 368 12.96 -36.54 -6.87
N ILE A 369 13.17 -35.33 -6.31
CA ILE A 369 12.13 -34.40 -5.89
C ILE A 369 12.34 -33.07 -6.62
N LYS A 370 11.35 -32.68 -7.43
CA LYS A 370 11.30 -31.35 -8.03
C LYS A 370 10.93 -30.32 -6.97
N LEU A 371 11.93 -29.62 -6.46
CA LEU A 371 11.77 -28.47 -5.56
C LEU A 371 12.21 -27.21 -6.27
N PHE A 372 11.41 -26.17 -6.12
CA PHE A 372 11.61 -24.89 -6.76
C PHE A 372 11.52 -23.77 -5.72
N ALA A 373 12.02 -22.60 -6.08
CA ALA A 373 11.79 -21.38 -5.32
C ALA A 373 10.37 -20.81 -5.53
N GLN A 374 9.54 -21.47 -6.33
CA GLN A 374 8.17 -21.05 -6.64
C GLN A 374 7.19 -22.23 -6.73
N ALA A 375 5.92 -21.97 -6.47
CA ALA A 375 4.83 -22.94 -6.63
C ALA A 375 3.54 -22.24 -7.09
N PRO A 376 2.67 -22.89 -7.88
CA PRO A 376 1.41 -22.31 -8.30
C PRO A 376 0.56 -21.85 -7.11
N ALA A 377 -0.01 -20.65 -7.16
CA ALA A 377 -0.88 -20.13 -6.11
C ALA A 377 -2.31 -20.66 -6.27
N VAL A 378 -2.70 -21.56 -5.36
CA VAL A 378 -4.00 -22.24 -5.35
C VAL A 378 -4.64 -22.04 -3.97
N LEU A 379 -5.88 -21.54 -3.95
CA LEU A 379 -6.63 -21.36 -2.71
C LEU A 379 -6.80 -22.70 -2.00
N ASN A 380 -6.73 -22.68 -0.67
CA ASN A 380 -6.91 -23.85 0.19
C ASN A 380 -5.90 -24.99 -0.06
N HIS A 381 -4.79 -24.73 -0.77
CA HIS A 381 -3.66 -25.64 -0.78
C HIS A 381 -2.69 -25.28 0.35
N THR A 382 -2.05 -26.26 0.95
CA THR A 382 -1.03 -26.01 1.96
C THR A 382 0.34 -26.22 1.37
N TYR A 383 1.22 -25.26 1.61
CA TYR A 383 2.56 -25.21 1.08
C TYR A 383 3.55 -25.39 2.22
N LEU A 384 4.53 -26.26 1.98
CA LEU A 384 5.69 -26.43 2.86
C LEU A 384 6.85 -25.61 2.31
N VAL A 385 7.43 -24.77 3.15
CA VAL A 385 8.53 -23.87 2.80
C VAL A 385 9.67 -24.05 3.78
N ARG A 386 10.89 -24.26 3.28
CA ARG A 386 12.10 -24.08 4.07
C ARG A 386 12.79 -22.81 3.61
N THR A 387 13.00 -21.88 4.54
CA THR A 387 13.66 -20.59 4.28
C THR A 387 14.94 -20.50 5.09
N VAL A 388 16.00 -20.06 4.42
CA VAL A 388 17.32 -19.80 4.99
C VAL A 388 17.61 -18.32 4.78
N GLN A 389 17.81 -17.58 5.87
CA GLN A 389 17.98 -16.13 5.84
C GLN A 389 19.26 -15.71 6.55
N PHE A 390 19.91 -14.69 6.02
CA PHE A 390 21.15 -14.13 6.54
C PHE A 390 21.06 -12.61 6.56
N GLN A 391 21.54 -11.99 7.64
CA GLN A 391 21.79 -10.57 7.71
C GLN A 391 23.29 -10.32 7.62
N LEU A 392 23.78 -10.10 6.39
CA LEU A 392 25.20 -9.83 6.17
C LEU A 392 25.62 -8.48 6.75
N PRO A 393 26.85 -8.39 7.29
CA PRO A 393 27.44 -7.13 7.71
C PRO A 393 27.57 -6.12 6.56
N GLU A 394 27.38 -4.84 6.86
CA GLU A 394 27.54 -3.74 5.88
C GLU A 394 28.93 -3.75 5.23
N ALA A 395 29.97 -4.11 6.00
CA ALA A 395 31.33 -4.18 5.50
C ALA A 395 31.49 -5.14 4.30
N VAL A 396 30.76 -6.26 4.31
CA VAL A 396 30.77 -7.26 3.23
C VAL A 396 29.87 -6.80 2.07
N LEU A 397 28.71 -6.20 2.37
CA LEU A 397 27.75 -5.74 1.36
C LEU A 397 28.28 -4.55 0.54
N ASN A 398 28.96 -3.62 1.20
CA ASN A 398 29.42 -2.36 0.61
C ASN A 398 30.90 -2.40 0.19
N ASN A 399 31.59 -3.53 0.37
CA ASN A 399 33.06 -3.65 0.20
C ASN A 399 33.81 -2.56 0.99
N GLU A 400 33.39 -2.27 2.22
CA GLU A 400 34.01 -1.23 3.03
C GLU A 400 35.40 -1.66 3.50
N ARG A 401 36.32 -0.69 3.58
CA ARG A 401 37.65 -0.92 4.11
C ARG A 401 37.60 -0.93 5.64
N ILE A 402 38.05 -2.03 6.24
CA ILE A 402 38.18 -2.15 7.69
C ILE A 402 39.48 -1.51 8.15
N SER A 403 39.35 -0.47 8.96
CA SER A 403 40.47 0.25 9.54
C SER A 403 41.26 -0.61 10.52
N LYS A 404 42.53 -0.24 10.76
CA LYS A 404 43.40 -0.94 11.73
C LYS A 404 42.82 -1.00 13.15
N ARG A 405 42.01 -0.01 13.54
CA ARG A 405 41.32 0.01 14.86
C ARG A 405 40.19 -1.02 14.91
N GLN A 406 39.40 -1.12 13.84
CA GLN A 406 38.27 -2.05 13.73
C GLN A 406 38.71 -3.52 13.66
N ARG A 407 39.91 -3.81 13.13
CA ARG A 407 40.45 -5.19 13.06
C ARG A 407 40.45 -5.93 14.40
N ARG A 408 40.58 -5.23 15.53
CA ARG A 408 40.54 -5.85 16.87
C ARG A 408 39.16 -6.44 17.21
N ASN A 409 38.11 -5.94 16.57
CA ASN A 409 36.73 -6.37 16.75
C ASN A 409 36.19 -7.07 15.49
N LEU A 410 37.07 -7.60 14.62
CA LEU A 410 36.67 -8.16 13.32
C LEU A 410 35.66 -9.30 13.48
N GLU A 411 35.85 -10.19 14.44
CA GLU A 411 34.90 -11.29 14.71
C GLU A 411 33.48 -10.77 15.04
N LEU A 412 33.39 -9.71 15.84
CA LEU A 412 32.11 -9.08 16.17
C LEU A 412 31.50 -8.36 14.96
N LEU A 413 32.33 -7.68 14.16
CA LEU A 413 31.90 -7.00 12.93
C LEU A 413 31.42 -7.98 11.85
N LEU A 414 31.92 -9.21 11.86
CA LEU A 414 31.55 -10.26 10.91
C LEU A 414 30.49 -11.23 11.44
N THR A 415 30.01 -11.00 12.67
CA THR A 415 28.88 -11.75 13.21
C THR A 415 27.68 -11.56 12.30
N THR A 416 27.17 -12.67 11.76
CA THR A 416 26.10 -12.68 10.77
C THR A 416 24.90 -13.38 11.39
N PRO A 417 23.91 -12.63 11.89
CA PRO A 417 22.65 -13.23 12.31
C PRO A 417 22.00 -13.97 11.15
N SER A 418 21.42 -15.13 11.43
CA SER A 418 20.82 -15.99 10.42
C SER A 418 19.68 -16.80 11.01
N SER A 419 18.90 -17.46 10.16
CA SER A 419 17.86 -18.40 10.57
C SER A 419 17.63 -19.47 9.51
N ASP A 420 17.27 -20.68 9.94
CA ASP A 420 16.78 -21.75 9.08
C ASP A 420 15.46 -22.30 9.63
N LEU A 421 14.38 -22.03 8.91
CA LEU A 421 13.02 -22.29 9.38
C LEU A 421 12.25 -23.18 8.40
N LEU A 422 11.50 -24.13 8.96
CA LEU A 422 10.47 -24.89 8.27
C LEU A 422 9.10 -24.30 8.60
N ILE A 423 8.38 -23.88 7.56
CA ILE A 423 7.12 -23.16 7.66
C ILE A 423 6.09 -23.88 6.80
N ALA A 424 4.85 -23.93 7.28
CA ALA A 424 3.70 -24.19 6.43
C ALA A 424 2.90 -22.91 6.24
N PHE A 425 2.34 -22.70 5.06
CA PHE A 425 1.34 -21.66 4.85
C PHE A 425 0.20 -22.12 3.95
N ARG A 426 -0.97 -21.52 4.12
CA ARG A 426 -2.20 -21.84 3.38
C ARG A 426 -2.93 -20.55 3.01
N PRO A 427 -3.12 -20.22 1.72
CA PRO A 427 -3.97 -19.11 1.30
C PRO A 427 -5.44 -19.45 1.55
N VAL A 428 -6.12 -18.55 2.28
CA VAL A 428 -7.51 -18.72 2.70
C VAL A 428 -8.47 -17.75 2.00
N SER A 429 -7.94 -16.69 1.40
CA SER A 429 -8.71 -15.73 0.61
C SER A 429 -7.85 -15.11 -0.47
N ARG A 430 -8.49 -14.71 -1.58
CA ARG A 430 -7.89 -13.90 -2.64
C ARG A 430 -8.62 -12.57 -2.70
N ASN A 431 -7.86 -11.49 -2.62
CA ASN A 431 -8.40 -10.13 -2.66
C ASN A 431 -8.57 -9.64 -4.10
N PRO A 432 -9.41 -8.62 -4.33
CA PRO A 432 -9.65 -8.06 -5.67
C PRO A 432 -8.40 -7.48 -6.35
N ASP A 433 -7.40 -7.07 -5.57
CA ASP A 433 -6.10 -6.58 -6.05
C ASP A 433 -5.15 -7.70 -6.48
N GLY A 434 -5.58 -8.96 -6.36
CA GLY A 434 -4.80 -10.15 -6.71
C GLY A 434 -3.93 -10.70 -5.57
N SER A 435 -3.82 -9.99 -4.44
CA SER A 435 -3.10 -10.46 -3.25
C SER A 435 -3.83 -11.63 -2.56
N TYR A 436 -3.10 -12.39 -1.74
CA TYR A 436 -3.66 -13.49 -0.97
C TYR A 436 -3.55 -13.24 0.52
N THR A 437 -4.62 -13.51 1.27
CA THR A 437 -4.52 -13.66 2.72
C THR A 437 -4.12 -15.11 3.02
N VAL A 438 -3.03 -15.29 3.77
CA VAL A 438 -2.48 -16.59 4.11
C VAL A 438 -2.41 -16.77 5.62
N LEU A 439 -2.75 -17.97 6.08
CA LEU A 439 -2.38 -18.47 7.40
C LEU A 439 -0.99 -19.09 7.31
N TRP A 440 -0.14 -18.90 8.30
CA TRP A 440 1.18 -19.51 8.35
C TRP A 440 1.47 -20.07 9.74
N ARG A 441 2.35 -21.07 9.78
CA ARG A 441 2.82 -21.73 11.01
C ARG A 441 4.27 -22.15 10.87
N ILE A 442 5.09 -21.88 11.87
CA ILE A 442 6.44 -22.48 11.97
C ILE A 442 6.29 -23.90 12.51
N LEU A 443 6.78 -24.87 11.74
CA LEU A 443 6.76 -26.29 12.09
C LEU A 443 8.06 -26.72 12.78
N ASN A 444 9.19 -26.16 12.34
CA ASN A 444 10.49 -26.47 12.95
C ASN A 444 11.50 -25.31 12.80
N ARG A 445 12.47 -25.27 13.71
CA ARG A 445 13.62 -24.37 13.68
C ARG A 445 14.89 -25.22 13.67
N PHE A 446 15.71 -25.07 12.63
CA PHE A 446 17.00 -25.75 12.53
C PHE A 446 18.10 -24.90 13.18
N PRO A 447 19.29 -25.47 13.43
CA PRO A 447 20.43 -24.69 13.89
C PRO A 447 20.76 -23.55 12.92
N ASP A 448 21.00 -22.35 13.46
CA ASP A 448 21.28 -21.17 12.65
C ASP A 448 22.55 -21.38 11.80
N PRO A 449 22.48 -21.20 10.47
CA PRO A 449 23.60 -21.44 9.58
C PRO A 449 24.68 -20.37 9.76
N LYS A 450 25.95 -20.78 9.70
CA LYS A 450 27.09 -19.88 9.87
C LYS A 450 27.87 -19.74 8.57
N ILE A 451 28.44 -18.56 8.35
CA ILE A 451 29.36 -18.32 7.23
C ILE A 451 30.77 -18.20 7.81
N ILE A 452 31.61 -19.21 7.60
CA ILE A 452 32.91 -19.32 8.27
C ILE A 452 34.03 -18.54 7.56
N ASP A 453 33.84 -18.15 6.31
CA ASP A 453 34.88 -17.57 5.45
C ASP A 453 34.69 -16.08 5.13
N LEU A 454 33.79 -15.38 5.85
CA LEU A 454 33.46 -13.97 5.59
C LEU A 454 34.67 -13.03 5.64
N GLU A 455 35.66 -13.33 6.47
CA GLU A 455 36.89 -12.53 6.60
C GLU A 455 37.66 -12.39 5.27
N ASN A 456 37.52 -13.37 4.36
CA ASN A 456 38.18 -13.36 3.06
C ASN A 456 37.58 -12.35 2.07
N TYR A 457 36.40 -11.80 2.38
CA TYR A 457 35.65 -10.91 1.48
C TYR A 457 35.65 -9.46 1.95
N VAL A 458 36.49 -9.12 2.92
CA VAL A 458 36.59 -7.77 3.47
C VAL A 458 37.95 -7.17 3.19
N ILE A 459 37.96 -5.89 2.79
CA ILE A 459 39.19 -5.19 2.43
C ILE A 459 39.83 -4.62 3.70
N LEU A 460 41.08 -5.00 3.96
CA LEU A 460 41.83 -4.55 5.14
C LEU A 460 42.76 -3.38 4.76
N GLU A 461 42.83 -2.33 5.62
CA GLU A 461 43.65 -1.12 5.37
C GLU A 461 45.18 -1.21 5.53
#